data_AF-A0A538QC92-F1
#
_entry.id   AF-A0A538QC92-F1
#
_cell.length_a   1.000
_cell.length_b   1.000
_cell.length_c   1.000
_cell.angle_alpha   90.00
_cell.angle_beta   90.00
_cell.angle_gamma   90.00
#
_symmetry.space_group_name_H-M   'P 1'
#
loop_
_entity.id
_entity.type
_entity.pdbx_description
1 polymer ?
#
loop_
_entity_poly.entity_id
_entity_poly.type
_entity_poly.pdbx_seq_one_letter_code
_entity_poly.pdbx_strand_id
1 'polypeptide(L)'
;MSVRGALGTMPAEDVLEWVARRRISTPITFERRGTQRSLVVDAGAIVWASSNRRDEQLGVILVRSGLVAERALADALEARAETGVPLGKVLLMSGQITETALTEILATKIRETVTDVVTWTEGQFDVVPRSQPPATGVNAQLPIEICLTVARRRAARMTAIMDVLGSDDATFQVPPDALPPAPEAGQVIDVPKIWGIAGDRRTAADIAAAFSGERFVTYDALARMVDAGRLTVERRHRERTNSAVELAAGARVRLEVRKTFTQIERARVAEVAKQLLSRHHVPKRIRTPAPEHGLNAIELELANRVDGRWDLLSLVRSAGVREAEALLAFAHLAEVGVVELG
;
A
#
# COMPACT_ATOMS: atom_id res chain seq x y z
N MET A 1 -26.11 6.83 1.74
CA MET A 1 -25.98 7.74 2.90
C MET A 1 -24.68 7.42 3.60
N SER A 2 -23.81 8.40 3.82
CA SER A 2 -22.64 8.26 4.68
C SER A 2 -23.06 8.36 6.15
N VAL A 3 -22.44 7.57 7.02
CA VAL A 3 -22.68 7.61 8.47
C VAL A 3 -21.36 7.86 9.17
N ARG A 4 -21.32 8.88 10.03
CA ARG A 4 -20.15 9.25 10.85
C ARG A 4 -20.58 9.34 12.30
N GLY A 5 -19.72 8.96 13.21
CA GLY A 5 -20.03 9.03 14.63
C GLY A 5 -18.86 8.64 15.53
N ALA A 6 -19.09 8.79 16.83
CA ALA A 6 -18.12 8.43 17.86
C ALA A 6 -18.28 6.96 18.27
N LEU A 7 -17.17 6.29 18.54
CA LEU A 7 -17.14 4.91 19.02
C LEU A 7 -17.75 4.75 20.42
N GLY A 8 -17.75 5.82 21.22
CA GLY A 8 -18.44 5.83 22.51
C GLY A 8 -19.97 5.84 22.42
N THR A 9 -20.54 6.18 21.24
CA THR A 9 -21.99 6.18 21.01
C THR A 9 -22.44 4.95 20.22
N MET A 10 -21.64 4.54 19.23
CA MET A 10 -21.86 3.32 18.46
C MET A 10 -20.52 2.57 18.38
N PRO A 11 -20.32 1.55 19.23
CA PRO A 11 -19.12 0.72 19.24
C PRO A 11 -18.81 0.14 17.85
N ALA A 12 -17.52 -0.15 17.60
CA ALA A 12 -17.09 -0.66 16.30
C ALA A 12 -17.79 -1.97 15.91
N GLU A 13 -18.12 -2.80 16.89
CA GLU A 13 -18.91 -4.02 16.74
C GLU A 13 -20.30 -3.72 16.14
N ASP A 14 -21.03 -2.77 16.72
CA ASP A 14 -22.34 -2.36 16.24
C ASP A 14 -22.28 -1.77 14.82
N VAL A 15 -21.24 -1.00 14.51
CA VAL A 15 -21.00 -0.47 13.15
C VAL A 15 -20.84 -1.62 12.15
N LEU A 16 -20.02 -2.61 12.49
CA LEU A 16 -19.76 -3.77 11.64
C LEU A 16 -21.01 -4.64 11.47
N GLU A 17 -21.74 -4.95 12.55
CA GLU A 17 -23.00 -5.68 12.47
C GLU A 17 -24.05 -4.95 11.63
N TRP A 18 -24.17 -3.64 11.80
CA TRP A 18 -25.12 -2.83 11.05
C TRP A 18 -24.84 -2.87 9.54
N VAL A 19 -23.57 -2.69 9.13
CA VAL A 19 -23.16 -2.79 7.72
C VAL A 19 -23.40 -4.20 7.19
N ALA A 20 -23.07 -5.24 7.97
CA ALA A 20 -23.27 -6.63 7.58
C ALA A 20 -24.74 -6.97 7.37
N ARG A 21 -25.59 -6.64 8.35
CA ARG A 21 -27.04 -6.92 8.36
C ARG A 21 -27.75 -6.23 7.20
N ARG A 22 -27.33 -5.00 6.87
CA ARG A 22 -27.88 -4.24 5.72
C ARG A 22 -27.22 -4.60 4.39
N ARG A 23 -26.21 -5.48 4.38
CA ARG A 23 -25.40 -5.85 3.20
C ARG A 23 -24.87 -4.64 2.44
N ILE A 24 -24.40 -3.62 3.17
CA ILE A 24 -23.86 -2.41 2.57
C ILE A 24 -22.41 -2.66 2.16
N SER A 25 -22.12 -2.58 0.87
CA SER A 25 -20.74 -2.61 0.37
C SER A 25 -20.10 -1.21 0.51
N THR A 26 -19.11 -1.08 1.37
CA THR A 26 -18.54 0.22 1.74
C THR A 26 -17.18 0.08 2.41
N PRO A 27 -16.26 1.05 2.22
CA PRO A 27 -15.20 1.26 3.19
C PRO A 27 -15.77 1.76 4.52
N ILE A 28 -15.15 1.32 5.60
CA ILE A 28 -15.35 1.79 6.97
C ILE A 28 -13.98 2.22 7.47
N THR A 29 -13.86 3.44 7.98
CA THR A 29 -12.64 3.95 8.60
C THR A 29 -12.89 4.15 10.08
N PHE A 30 -11.95 3.70 10.91
CA PHE A 30 -11.90 3.90 12.36
C PHE A 30 -10.66 4.71 12.71
N GLU A 31 -10.79 5.69 13.60
CA GLU A 31 -9.68 6.52 14.04
C GLU A 31 -9.66 6.70 15.57
N ARG A 32 -8.50 6.50 16.18
CA ARG A 32 -8.26 6.72 17.62
C ARG A 32 -6.83 7.22 17.83
N ARG A 33 -6.68 8.40 18.43
CA ARG A 33 -5.38 9.00 18.82
C ARG A 33 -4.32 8.98 17.69
N GLY A 34 -4.73 9.31 16.47
CA GLY A 34 -3.85 9.32 15.29
C GLY A 34 -3.61 7.95 14.64
N THR A 35 -4.05 6.85 15.26
CA THR A 35 -4.10 5.54 14.61
C THR A 35 -5.37 5.43 13.79
N GLN A 36 -5.23 5.11 12.51
CA GLN A 36 -6.32 4.97 11.56
C GLN A 36 -6.31 3.56 10.98
N ARG A 37 -7.45 2.87 11.06
CA ARG A 37 -7.68 1.59 10.40
C ARG A 37 -8.84 1.70 9.44
N SER A 38 -8.79 0.97 8.34
CA SER A 38 -9.90 0.93 7.40
C SER A 38 -10.17 -0.50 6.96
N LEU A 39 -11.44 -0.83 6.88
CA LEU A 39 -11.97 -2.10 6.41
C LEU A 39 -12.79 -1.84 5.16
N VAL A 40 -12.68 -2.71 4.16
CA VAL A 40 -13.58 -2.68 3.00
C VAL A 40 -14.53 -3.84 3.15
N VAL A 41 -15.82 -3.53 3.14
CA VAL A 41 -16.90 -4.51 3.23
C VAL A 41 -17.54 -4.66 1.87
N ASP A 42 -17.84 -5.89 1.48
CA ASP A 42 -18.64 -6.23 0.32
C ASP A 42 -19.64 -7.34 0.70
N ALA A 43 -20.93 -7.10 0.47
CA ALA A 43 -22.01 -8.06 0.72
C ALA A 43 -22.00 -8.76 2.10
N GLY A 44 -21.55 -8.06 3.15
CA GLY A 44 -21.48 -8.58 4.53
C GLY A 44 -20.19 -9.33 4.89
N ALA A 45 -19.24 -9.41 3.97
CA ALA A 45 -17.89 -9.89 4.23
C ALA A 45 -16.88 -8.73 4.17
N ILE A 46 -15.84 -8.78 5.00
CA ILE A 46 -14.69 -7.91 4.87
C ILE A 46 -13.80 -8.51 3.80
N VAL A 47 -13.47 -7.71 2.79
CA VAL A 47 -12.61 -8.11 1.65
C VAL A 47 -11.19 -7.56 1.77
N TRP A 48 -11.01 -6.49 2.55
CA TRP A 48 -9.72 -5.82 2.71
C TRP A 48 -9.59 -5.11 4.05
N ALA A 49 -8.35 -4.96 4.51
CA ALA A 49 -7.99 -4.15 5.66
C ALA A 49 -6.73 -3.31 5.38
N SER A 50 -6.69 -2.07 5.87
CA SER A 50 -5.51 -1.19 5.82
C SER A 50 -5.32 -0.45 7.14
N SER A 51 -4.08 -0.02 7.37
CA SER A 51 -3.68 0.72 8.57
C SER A 51 -2.64 1.77 8.20
N ASN A 52 -2.62 2.88 8.95
CA ASN A 52 -1.58 3.90 8.84
C ASN A 52 -0.32 3.56 9.65
N ARG A 53 -0.35 2.51 10.49
CA ARG A 53 0.84 1.98 11.18
C ARG A 53 1.71 1.18 10.22
N ARG A 54 3.03 1.42 10.26
CA ARG A 54 4.01 0.83 9.33
C ARG A 54 4.11 -0.69 9.47
N ASP A 55 4.24 -1.16 10.71
CA ASP A 55 4.33 -2.58 11.07
C ASP A 55 3.10 -3.38 10.62
N GLU A 56 1.97 -2.71 10.42
CA GLU A 56 0.72 -3.30 9.95
C GLU A 56 0.53 -3.22 8.42
N GLN A 57 1.42 -2.56 7.68
CA GLN A 57 1.30 -2.45 6.23
C GLN A 57 1.60 -3.79 5.56
N LEU A 58 0.79 -4.17 4.57
CA LEU A 58 0.91 -5.47 3.89
C LEU A 58 2.33 -5.74 3.40
N GLY A 59 2.96 -4.79 2.69
CA GLY A 59 4.32 -4.97 2.19
C GLY A 59 5.35 -5.24 3.30
N VAL A 60 5.25 -4.52 4.42
CA VAL A 60 6.14 -4.71 5.57
C VAL A 60 5.95 -6.08 6.21
N ILE A 61 4.70 -6.52 6.38
CA ILE A 61 4.38 -7.86 6.89
C ILE A 61 4.98 -8.92 5.97
N LEU A 62 4.76 -8.83 4.66
CA LEU A 62 5.25 -9.81 3.68
C LEU A 62 6.77 -9.93 3.67
N VAL A 63 7.50 -8.82 3.79
CA VAL A 63 8.97 -8.84 3.86
C VAL A 63 9.45 -9.39 5.20
N ARG A 64 8.85 -8.97 6.31
CA ARG A 64 9.28 -9.40 7.65
C ARG A 64 8.98 -10.86 7.94
N SER A 65 7.91 -11.42 7.36
CA SER A 65 7.63 -12.85 7.44
C SER A 65 8.46 -13.69 6.46
N GLY A 66 9.28 -13.05 5.60
CA GLY A 66 10.12 -13.73 4.62
C GLY A 66 9.35 -14.26 3.40
N LEU A 67 8.08 -13.90 3.23
CA LEU A 67 7.26 -14.33 2.09
C LEU A 67 7.63 -13.60 0.80
N VAL A 68 8.16 -12.39 0.90
CA VAL A 68 8.58 -11.56 -0.23
C VAL A 68 9.93 -10.93 0.06
N ALA A 69 10.85 -10.92 -0.90
CA ALA A 69 12.13 -10.24 -0.76
C ALA A 69 11.96 -8.71 -0.75
N GLU A 70 12.80 -7.99 -0.02
CA GLU A 70 12.73 -6.52 0.05
C GLU A 70 12.85 -5.85 -1.33
N ARG A 71 13.74 -6.38 -2.18
CA ARG A 71 13.89 -5.92 -3.57
C ARG A 71 12.61 -6.11 -4.39
N ALA A 72 11.99 -7.29 -4.28
CA ALA A 72 10.74 -7.60 -4.97
C ALA A 72 9.58 -6.69 -4.52
N LEU A 73 9.52 -6.34 -3.23
CA LEU A 73 8.56 -5.36 -2.74
C LEU A 73 8.82 -3.97 -3.34
N ALA A 74 10.08 -3.54 -3.41
CA ALA A 74 10.44 -2.25 -3.99
C ALA A 74 10.02 -2.16 -5.46
N ASP A 75 10.36 -3.18 -6.26
CA ASP A 75 9.99 -3.26 -7.67
C ASP A 75 8.46 -3.28 -7.84
N ALA A 76 7.74 -4.01 -6.99
CA ALA A 76 6.28 -4.06 -7.03
C ALA A 76 5.60 -2.74 -6.63
N LEU A 77 6.19 -1.98 -5.70
CA LEU A 77 5.72 -0.64 -5.34
C LEU A 77 5.93 0.37 -6.47
N GLU A 78 7.05 0.27 -7.19
CA GLU A 78 7.34 1.08 -8.37
C GLU A 78 6.33 0.79 -9.49
N ALA A 79 6.16 -0.49 -9.85
CA ALA A 79 5.17 -0.90 -10.84
C ALA A 79 3.73 -0.50 -10.46
N ARG A 80 3.37 -0.58 -9.17
CA ARG A 80 2.08 -0.06 -8.67
C ARG A 80 1.95 1.45 -8.88
N ALA A 81 3.01 2.23 -8.64
CA ALA A 81 2.99 3.67 -8.80
C ALA A 81 2.81 4.08 -10.27
N GLU A 82 3.36 3.29 -11.20
CA GLU A 82 3.26 3.55 -12.64
C GLU A 82 1.92 3.10 -13.24
N THR A 83 1.44 1.92 -12.83
CA THR A 83 0.25 1.27 -13.44
C THR A 83 -1.05 1.52 -12.69
N GLY A 84 -0.98 1.90 -11.40
CA GLY A 84 -2.13 1.96 -10.50
C GLY A 84 -2.64 0.59 -10.03
N VAL A 85 -2.03 -0.52 -10.46
CA VAL A 85 -2.43 -1.88 -10.09
C VAL A 85 -2.12 -2.13 -8.59
N PRO A 86 -3.04 -2.77 -7.83
CA PRO A 86 -2.81 -3.05 -6.41
C PRO A 86 -1.56 -3.89 -6.16
N LEU A 87 -0.85 -3.57 -5.05
CA LEU A 87 0.42 -4.20 -4.69
C LEU A 87 0.34 -5.74 -4.69
N GLY A 88 -0.69 -6.32 -4.07
CA GLY A 88 -0.85 -7.78 -4.02
C GLY A 88 -0.98 -8.42 -5.41
N LYS A 89 -1.65 -7.74 -6.35
CA LYS A 89 -1.79 -8.22 -7.73
C LYS A 89 -0.48 -8.14 -8.50
N VAL A 90 0.30 -7.07 -8.29
CA VAL A 90 1.65 -6.94 -8.88
C VAL A 90 2.56 -8.07 -8.38
N LEU A 91 2.57 -8.33 -7.07
CA LEU A 91 3.36 -9.40 -6.47
C LEU A 91 2.95 -10.79 -6.98
N LEU A 92 1.65 -11.03 -7.16
CA LEU A 92 1.13 -12.27 -7.74
C LEU A 92 1.56 -12.44 -9.20
N MET A 93 1.34 -11.42 -10.03
CA MET A 93 1.68 -11.45 -11.47
C MET A 93 3.18 -11.61 -11.73
N SER A 94 4.02 -11.08 -10.85
CA SER A 94 5.48 -11.20 -10.90
C SER A 94 6.02 -12.49 -10.26
N GLY A 95 5.13 -13.38 -9.80
CA GLY A 95 5.50 -14.68 -9.21
C GLY A 95 6.18 -14.58 -7.85
N GLN A 96 6.11 -13.44 -7.17
CA GLN A 96 6.80 -13.20 -5.90
C GLN A 96 6.03 -13.74 -4.69
N ILE A 97 4.74 -14.04 -4.85
CA ILE A 97 3.89 -14.64 -3.82
C ILE A 97 2.80 -15.47 -4.48
N THR A 98 2.32 -16.52 -3.80
CA THR A 98 1.17 -17.31 -4.25
C THR A 98 -0.15 -16.65 -3.82
N GLU A 99 -1.23 -16.95 -4.54
CA GLU A 99 -2.56 -16.45 -4.19
C GLU A 99 -3.02 -16.93 -2.81
N THR A 100 -2.76 -18.21 -2.49
CA THR A 100 -3.08 -18.79 -1.18
C THR A 100 -2.37 -18.05 -0.05
N ALA A 101 -1.05 -17.86 -0.15
CA ALA A 101 -0.27 -17.18 0.88
C ALA A 101 -0.69 -15.72 1.04
N LEU A 102 -0.96 -15.01 -0.07
CA LEU A 102 -1.45 -13.64 -0.02
C LEU A 102 -2.83 -13.57 0.66
N THR A 103 -3.73 -14.48 0.31
CA THR A 103 -5.09 -14.53 0.88
C THR A 103 -5.06 -14.82 2.38
N GLU A 104 -4.19 -15.73 2.83
CA GLU A 104 -4.00 -16.03 4.26
C GLU A 104 -3.50 -14.80 5.05
N ILE A 105 -2.50 -14.08 4.51
CA ILE A 105 -2.00 -12.85 5.16
C ILE A 105 -3.08 -11.78 5.24
N LEU A 106 -3.88 -11.62 4.18
CA LEU A 106 -5.00 -10.68 4.18
C LEU A 106 -6.08 -11.09 5.19
N ALA A 107 -6.38 -12.39 5.30
CA ALA A 107 -7.31 -12.92 6.28
C ALA A 107 -6.82 -12.66 7.72
N THR A 108 -5.54 -12.91 8.02
CA THR A 108 -4.92 -12.56 9.31
C THR A 108 -5.04 -11.05 9.56
N LYS A 109 -4.66 -10.22 8.59
CA LYS A 109 -4.75 -8.76 8.74
C LYS A 109 -6.17 -8.29 9.04
N ILE A 110 -7.18 -8.87 8.39
CA ILE A 110 -8.59 -8.57 8.66
C ILE A 110 -8.96 -8.97 10.09
N ARG A 111 -8.70 -10.22 10.50
CA ARG A 111 -9.01 -10.73 11.85
C ARG A 111 -8.36 -9.87 12.94
N GLU A 112 -7.09 -9.54 12.77
CA GLU A 112 -6.35 -8.72 13.74
C GLU A 112 -6.86 -7.28 13.75
N THR A 113 -7.23 -6.71 12.60
CA THR A 113 -7.79 -5.35 12.52
C THR A 113 -9.15 -5.28 13.22
N VAL A 114 -10.03 -6.27 12.98
CA VAL A 114 -11.34 -6.34 13.66
C VAL A 114 -11.15 -6.52 15.16
N THR A 115 -10.29 -7.47 15.57
CA THR A 115 -10.00 -7.72 17.00
C THR A 115 -9.51 -6.45 17.69
N ASP A 116 -8.69 -5.65 17.03
CA ASP A 116 -8.20 -4.41 17.60
C ASP A 116 -9.30 -3.33 17.70
N VAL A 117 -10.01 -3.01 16.61
CA VAL A 117 -11.00 -1.91 16.63
C VAL A 117 -12.19 -2.18 17.55
N VAL A 118 -12.57 -3.44 17.80
CA VAL A 118 -13.64 -3.73 18.77
C VAL A 118 -13.22 -3.48 20.22
N THR A 119 -11.91 -3.42 20.51
CA THR A 119 -11.40 -3.06 21.84
C THR A 119 -11.33 -1.54 22.05
N TRP A 120 -11.66 -0.74 21.04
CA TRP A 120 -11.62 0.71 21.14
C TRP A 120 -12.89 1.23 21.82
N THR A 121 -12.72 1.82 23.01
CA THR A 121 -13.80 2.48 23.76
C THR A 121 -14.03 3.94 23.36
N GLU A 122 -13.05 4.55 22.69
CA GLU A 122 -13.08 5.92 22.22
C GLU A 122 -12.51 6.05 20.80
N GLY A 123 -12.87 7.13 20.11
CA GLY A 123 -12.48 7.40 18.74
C GLY A 123 -13.68 7.72 17.86
N GLN A 124 -13.45 7.74 16.56
CA GLN A 124 -14.44 8.07 15.54
C GLN A 124 -14.49 6.97 14.47
N PHE A 125 -15.64 6.86 13.82
CA PHE A 125 -15.79 6.06 12.62
C PHE A 125 -16.44 6.84 11.48
N ASP A 126 -16.13 6.43 10.26
CA ASP A 126 -16.72 6.96 9.03
C ASP A 126 -17.06 5.81 8.09
N VAL A 127 -18.34 5.71 7.74
CA VAL A 127 -18.86 4.80 6.72
C VAL A 127 -19.25 5.64 5.52
N VAL A 128 -18.45 5.57 4.46
CA VAL A 128 -18.70 6.29 3.21
C VAL A 128 -19.00 5.28 2.11
N PRO A 129 -20.29 5.03 1.78
CA PRO A 129 -20.62 4.16 0.67
C PRO A 129 -19.90 4.60 -0.60
N ARG A 130 -19.19 3.68 -1.23
CA ARG A 130 -18.62 3.88 -2.56
C ARG A 130 -19.48 3.12 -3.55
N SER A 131 -19.72 3.71 -4.72
CA SER A 131 -20.51 3.08 -5.79
C SER A 131 -19.82 1.85 -6.38
N GLN A 132 -18.51 1.69 -6.17
CA GLN A 132 -17.75 0.49 -6.50
C GLN A 132 -16.77 0.16 -5.37
N PRO A 133 -16.62 -1.13 -5.00
CA PRO A 133 -15.53 -1.56 -4.14
C PRO A 133 -14.20 -1.15 -4.81
N PRO A 134 -13.17 -0.76 -4.04
CA PRO A 134 -11.85 -0.57 -4.62
C PRO A 134 -11.48 -1.83 -5.40
N ALA A 135 -10.87 -1.68 -6.59
CA ALA A 135 -10.35 -2.78 -7.38
C ALA A 135 -9.15 -3.39 -6.62
N THR A 136 -9.40 -4.07 -5.51
CA THR A 136 -8.44 -4.82 -4.73
C THR A 136 -8.27 -6.14 -5.46
N GLY A 137 -7.10 -6.33 -6.07
CA GLY A 137 -6.91 -7.42 -7.02
C GLY A 137 -7.19 -8.80 -6.41
N VAL A 138 -6.52 -9.13 -5.31
CA VAL A 138 -6.73 -10.35 -4.53
C VAL A 138 -7.40 -9.96 -3.22
N ASN A 139 -8.50 -10.62 -2.88
CA ASN A 139 -9.32 -10.33 -1.71
C ASN A 139 -9.48 -11.58 -0.84
N ALA A 140 -9.38 -11.39 0.47
CA ALA A 140 -9.80 -12.41 1.42
C ALA A 140 -11.27 -12.20 1.76
N GLN A 141 -12.14 -13.18 1.54
CA GLN A 141 -13.57 -13.04 1.85
C GLN A 141 -13.85 -13.55 3.27
N LEU A 142 -13.89 -12.65 4.25
CA LEU A 142 -14.16 -13.01 5.65
C LEU A 142 -15.51 -12.46 6.10
N PRO A 143 -16.52 -13.32 6.35
CA PRO A 143 -17.79 -12.88 6.92
C PRO A 143 -17.59 -12.10 8.23
N ILE A 144 -18.25 -10.94 8.34
CA ILE A 144 -18.12 -10.06 9.51
C ILE A 144 -18.44 -10.82 10.81
N GLU A 145 -19.49 -11.64 10.81
CA GLU A 145 -19.91 -12.43 11.97
C GLU A 145 -18.82 -13.36 12.50
N ILE A 146 -18.03 -13.96 11.61
CA ILE A 146 -16.91 -14.82 11.99
C ILE A 146 -15.81 -13.98 12.63
N CYS A 147 -15.48 -12.83 12.05
CA CYS A 147 -14.50 -11.91 12.62
C CYS A 147 -14.93 -11.40 13.99
N LEU A 148 -16.19 -11.00 14.16
CA LEU A 148 -16.73 -10.55 15.45
C LEU A 148 -16.73 -11.67 16.49
N THR A 149 -17.08 -12.90 16.11
CA THR A 149 -17.01 -14.06 17.01
C THR A 149 -15.60 -14.30 17.53
N VAL A 150 -14.60 -14.24 16.65
CA VAL A 150 -13.18 -14.36 17.04
C VAL A 150 -12.76 -13.19 17.91
N ALA A 151 -13.14 -11.96 17.54
CA ALA A 151 -12.78 -10.75 18.26
C ALA A 151 -13.35 -10.73 19.69
N ARG A 152 -14.63 -11.08 19.87
CA ARG A 152 -15.29 -11.22 21.19
C ARG A 152 -14.57 -12.21 22.10
N ARG A 153 -14.19 -13.38 21.57
CA ARG A 153 -13.44 -14.40 22.33
C ARG A 153 -12.06 -13.90 22.75
N ARG A 154 -11.45 -13.02 21.96
CA ARG A 154 -10.11 -12.48 22.19
C ARG A 154 -10.10 -11.22 23.07
N ALA A 155 -11.19 -10.46 23.11
CA ALA A 155 -11.23 -9.11 23.68
C ALA A 155 -10.77 -9.02 25.15
N ALA A 156 -11.29 -9.89 26.03
CA ALA A 156 -10.91 -9.89 27.44
C ALA A 156 -9.42 -10.19 27.63
N ARG A 157 -8.89 -11.19 26.89
CA ARG A 157 -7.47 -11.53 26.96
C ARG A 157 -6.59 -10.44 26.34
N MET A 158 -6.99 -9.84 25.23
CA MET A 158 -6.27 -8.72 24.62
C MET A 158 -6.17 -7.53 25.59
N THR A 159 -7.24 -7.23 26.33
CA THR A 159 -7.20 -6.19 27.37
C THR A 159 -6.14 -6.50 28.42
N ALA A 160 -6.16 -7.71 28.98
CA ALA A 160 -5.15 -8.14 29.96
C ALA A 160 -3.71 -8.14 29.40
N ILE A 161 -3.53 -8.54 28.13
CA ILE A 161 -2.24 -8.45 27.43
C ILE A 161 -1.76 -7.00 27.40
N MET A 162 -2.63 -6.06 27.02
CA MET A 162 -2.27 -4.66 26.93
C MET A 162 -2.03 -4.01 28.31
N ASP A 163 -2.64 -4.51 29.38
CA ASP A 163 -2.31 -4.07 30.75
C ASP A 163 -0.87 -4.47 31.14
N VAL A 164 -0.40 -5.64 30.71
CA VAL A 164 0.98 -6.11 30.92
C VAL A 164 1.98 -5.37 30.04
N LEU A 165 1.70 -5.28 28.73
CA LEU A 165 2.60 -4.67 27.76
C LEU A 165 2.59 -3.13 27.82
N GLY A 166 1.48 -2.53 28.24
CA GLY A 166 1.20 -1.09 28.21
C GLY A 166 0.89 -0.54 26.81
N SER A 167 1.62 -0.96 25.79
CA SER A 167 1.39 -0.60 24.38
C SER A 167 1.99 -1.61 23.42
N ASP A 168 1.60 -1.56 22.15
CA ASP A 168 2.18 -2.37 21.07
C ASP A 168 3.58 -1.86 20.65
N ASP A 169 3.96 -0.66 21.06
CA ASP A 169 5.31 -0.10 20.92
C ASP A 169 6.27 -0.53 22.05
N ALA A 170 5.81 -1.38 22.98
CA ALA A 170 6.64 -1.92 24.06
C ALA A 170 7.84 -2.69 23.51
N THR A 171 9.03 -2.41 24.06
CA THR A 171 10.26 -3.16 23.83
C THR A 171 10.60 -4.01 25.03
N PHE A 172 11.44 -5.03 24.84
CA PHE A 172 11.73 -6.01 25.88
C PHE A 172 13.23 -6.11 26.16
N GLN A 173 13.55 -6.50 27.38
CA GLN A 173 14.88 -6.96 27.77
C GLN A 173 14.80 -8.38 28.32
N VAL A 174 15.78 -9.20 27.95
CA VAL A 174 15.98 -10.53 28.51
C VAL A 174 16.79 -10.40 29.80
N PRO A 175 16.25 -10.81 30.96
CA PRO A 175 17.03 -10.84 32.20
C PRO A 175 18.27 -11.74 32.08
N PRO A 176 19.38 -11.43 32.76
CA PRO A 176 20.63 -12.20 32.65
C PRO A 176 20.49 -13.70 32.90
N ASP A 177 19.62 -14.09 33.84
CA ASP A 177 19.40 -15.48 34.24
C ASP A 177 18.18 -16.12 33.56
N ALA A 178 17.51 -15.40 32.65
CA ALA A 178 16.33 -15.91 31.96
C ALA A 178 16.74 -16.95 30.91
N LEU A 179 16.20 -18.16 31.05
CA LEU A 179 16.36 -19.21 30.05
C LEU A 179 15.36 -19.02 28.91
N PRO A 180 15.73 -19.38 27.66
CA PRO A 180 14.80 -19.40 26.55
C PRO A 180 13.61 -20.31 26.88
N PRO A 181 12.38 -19.93 26.46
CA PRO A 181 11.22 -20.80 26.60
C PRO A 181 11.41 -22.08 25.78
N ALA A 182 10.84 -23.19 26.27
CA ALA A 182 10.79 -24.41 25.49
C ALA A 182 9.83 -24.26 24.30
N PRO A 183 10.07 -24.95 23.17
CA PRO A 183 9.11 -24.96 22.07
C PRO A 183 7.79 -25.61 22.54
N GLU A 184 6.68 -24.91 22.34
CA GLU A 184 5.35 -25.44 22.62
C GLU A 184 4.81 -26.16 21.37
N ALA A 185 4.55 -27.47 21.49
CA ALA A 185 4.02 -28.26 20.38
C ALA A 185 2.61 -27.82 19.98
N GLY A 186 2.34 -27.71 18.68
CA GLY A 186 1.02 -27.38 18.14
C GLY A 186 0.66 -25.89 18.12
N GLN A 187 1.57 -25.01 18.56
CA GLN A 187 1.40 -23.56 18.41
C GLN A 187 1.73 -23.12 16.99
N VAL A 188 0.96 -22.14 16.48
CA VAL A 188 1.16 -21.53 15.16
C VAL A 188 2.46 -20.72 15.12
N ILE A 189 2.98 -20.29 16.28
CA ILE A 189 4.14 -19.43 16.37
C ILE A 189 5.26 -20.08 17.20
N ASP A 190 6.49 -19.92 16.71
CA ASP A 190 7.73 -20.28 17.38
C ASP A 190 8.05 -19.29 18.53
N VAL A 191 7.64 -19.66 19.74
CA VAL A 191 7.85 -18.87 20.97
C VAL A 191 9.35 -18.64 21.27
N PRO A 192 10.25 -19.65 21.17
CA PRO A 192 11.69 -19.42 21.26
C PRO A 192 12.20 -18.33 20.31
N LYS A 193 11.71 -18.31 19.06
CA LYS A 193 12.06 -17.25 18.10
C LYS A 193 11.51 -15.88 18.50
N ILE A 194 10.27 -15.80 19.00
CA ILE A 194 9.73 -14.54 19.56
C ILE A 194 10.67 -14.02 20.66
N TRP A 195 11.07 -14.88 21.60
CA TRP A 195 11.93 -14.51 22.72
C TRP A 195 13.27 -13.95 22.25
N GLY A 196 13.92 -14.60 21.28
CA GLY A 196 15.17 -14.13 20.69
C GLY A 196 15.04 -12.73 20.06
N ILE A 197 14.01 -12.52 19.22
CA ILE A 197 13.78 -11.22 18.57
C ILE A 197 13.41 -10.14 19.60
N ALA A 198 12.70 -10.50 20.67
CA ALA A 198 12.35 -9.58 21.74
C ALA A 198 13.59 -9.02 22.46
N GLY A 199 14.64 -9.84 22.62
CA GLY A 199 15.92 -9.42 23.20
C GLY A 199 16.66 -8.35 22.39
N ASP A 200 16.40 -8.25 21.09
CA ASP A 200 17.00 -7.24 20.19
C ASP A 200 16.34 -5.85 20.30
N ARG A 201 15.56 -5.60 21.37
CA ARG A 201 14.81 -4.35 21.60
C ARG A 201 13.87 -3.97 20.44
N ARG A 202 13.26 -4.97 19.82
CA ARG A 202 12.20 -4.81 18.82
C ARG A 202 10.88 -4.53 19.55
N THR A 203 10.02 -3.72 18.94
CA THR A 203 8.68 -3.45 19.51
C THR A 203 7.79 -4.69 19.39
N ALA A 204 6.79 -4.85 20.25
CA ALA A 204 5.82 -5.94 20.14
C ALA A 204 5.19 -5.98 18.74
N ALA A 205 4.81 -4.81 18.20
CA ALA A 205 4.30 -4.65 16.85
C ALA A 205 5.29 -5.12 15.76
N ASP A 206 6.57 -4.76 15.88
CA ASP A 206 7.60 -5.23 14.95
C ASP A 206 7.81 -6.74 14.99
N ILE A 207 7.73 -7.34 16.18
CA ILE A 207 7.82 -8.78 16.36
C ILE A 207 6.63 -9.45 15.68
N ALA A 208 5.40 -8.99 15.91
CA ALA A 208 4.20 -9.56 15.28
C ALA A 208 4.26 -9.49 13.74
N ALA A 209 4.82 -8.42 13.17
CA ALA A 209 5.02 -8.32 11.73
C ALA A 209 5.98 -9.40 11.16
N ALA A 210 6.94 -9.89 11.96
CA ALA A 210 7.81 -11.00 11.59
C ALA A 210 7.11 -12.37 11.63
N PHE A 211 5.94 -12.45 12.27
CA PHE A 211 5.08 -13.63 12.33
C PHE A 211 3.78 -13.39 11.56
N SER A 212 3.91 -12.95 10.30
CA SER A 212 2.78 -12.79 9.36
C SER A 212 1.70 -11.80 9.83
N GLY A 213 2.02 -10.93 10.79
CA GLY A 213 1.09 -9.97 11.37
C GLY A 213 0.13 -10.56 12.40
N GLU A 214 0.37 -11.78 12.90
CA GLU A 214 -0.43 -12.44 13.94
C GLU A 214 -0.25 -11.76 15.31
N ARG A 215 -0.88 -10.59 15.51
CA ARG A 215 -0.69 -9.78 16.72
C ARG A 215 -1.21 -10.47 17.98
N PHE A 216 -2.45 -10.96 17.99
CA PHE A 216 -3.06 -11.53 19.20
C PHE A 216 -2.19 -12.60 19.86
N VAL A 217 -1.80 -13.62 19.10
CA VAL A 217 -1.00 -14.74 19.61
C VAL A 217 0.44 -14.32 19.93
N THR A 218 1.03 -13.41 19.15
CA THR A 218 2.38 -12.88 19.45
C THR A 218 2.38 -12.10 20.76
N TYR A 219 1.42 -11.21 20.95
CA TYR A 219 1.33 -10.39 22.15
C TYR A 219 0.96 -11.22 23.37
N ASP A 220 0.13 -12.26 23.21
CA ASP A 220 -0.16 -13.22 24.28
C ASP A 220 1.11 -13.94 24.75
N ALA A 221 1.94 -14.41 23.81
CA ALA A 221 3.22 -15.03 24.13
C ALA A 221 4.18 -14.06 24.83
N LEU A 222 4.29 -12.83 24.35
CA LEU A 222 5.11 -11.77 24.98
C LEU A 222 4.65 -11.48 26.42
N ALA A 223 3.34 -11.27 26.62
CA ALA A 223 2.78 -11.00 27.94
C ALA A 223 3.02 -12.17 28.91
N ARG A 224 2.80 -13.43 28.48
CA ARG A 224 3.12 -14.62 29.30
C ARG A 224 4.59 -14.70 29.67
N MET A 225 5.49 -14.35 28.75
CA MET A 225 6.92 -14.32 29.04
C MET A 225 7.30 -13.20 30.04
N VAL A 226 6.60 -12.07 30.00
CA VAL A 226 6.75 -11.00 31.00
C VAL A 226 6.26 -11.47 32.37
N ASP A 227 5.06 -12.04 32.43
CA ASP A 227 4.47 -12.57 33.68
C ASP A 227 5.36 -13.69 34.30
N ALA A 228 5.99 -14.50 33.46
CA ALA A 228 6.90 -15.56 33.88
C ALA A 228 8.34 -15.06 34.20
N GLY A 229 8.60 -13.76 34.12
CA GLY A 229 9.93 -13.18 34.37
C GLY A 229 10.99 -13.54 33.33
N ARG A 230 10.61 -14.04 32.15
CA ARG A 230 11.53 -14.36 31.04
C ARG A 230 11.84 -13.15 30.15
N LEU A 231 10.98 -12.13 30.21
CA LEU A 231 11.17 -10.83 29.58
C LEU A 231 10.79 -9.75 30.59
N THR A 232 11.35 -8.56 30.41
CA THR A 232 10.94 -7.36 31.15
C THR A 232 10.59 -6.27 30.16
N VAL A 233 9.49 -5.54 30.40
CA VAL A 233 9.06 -4.45 29.52
C VAL A 233 9.94 -3.22 29.77
N GLU A 234 10.69 -2.81 28.76
CA GLU A 234 11.47 -1.58 28.77
C GLU A 234 10.58 -0.44 28.27
N ARG A 235 10.15 0.45 29.17
CA ARG A 235 9.45 1.69 28.83
C ARG A 235 10.45 2.72 28.29
N ARG A 236 11.05 2.46 27.13
CA ARG A 236 11.73 3.51 26.37
C ARG A 236 10.84 3.98 25.23
N HIS A 237 10.42 5.23 25.34
CA HIS A 237 9.81 5.99 24.27
C HIS A 237 10.85 6.16 23.16
N ARG A 238 10.87 5.26 22.17
CA ARG A 238 11.75 5.45 21.03
C ARG A 238 11.19 6.60 20.22
N GLU A 239 11.93 7.70 20.15
CA GLU A 239 11.76 8.67 19.07
C GLU A 239 11.85 7.89 17.76
N ARG A 240 10.73 7.94 17.02
CA ARG A 240 10.43 7.16 15.84
C ARG A 240 11.60 7.27 14.87
N THR A 241 12.48 6.28 14.86
CA THR A 241 13.58 6.23 13.90
C THR A 241 12.97 5.95 12.54
N ASN A 242 12.78 7.05 11.83
CA ASN A 242 11.97 7.21 10.65
C ASN A 242 12.72 6.70 9.41
N SER A 243 13.31 5.51 9.48
CA SER A 243 14.10 4.94 8.36
C SER A 243 13.21 4.62 7.14
N ALA A 244 11.90 4.44 7.36
CA ALA A 244 10.93 4.41 6.27
C ALA A 244 10.43 5.79 5.82
N VAL A 245 10.61 6.86 6.60
CA VAL A 245 10.50 8.23 6.08
C VAL A 245 11.74 8.58 5.28
N GLU A 246 12.92 8.01 5.50
CA GLU A 246 14.03 8.15 4.56
C GLU A 246 13.78 7.38 3.24
N LEU A 247 13.24 6.16 3.32
CA LEU A 247 12.85 5.41 2.12
C LEU A 247 11.62 6.01 1.41
N ALA A 248 10.61 6.46 2.17
CA ALA A 248 9.40 7.09 1.65
C ALA A 248 9.56 8.58 1.35
N ALA A 249 10.52 9.30 1.92
CA ALA A 249 10.93 10.65 1.49
C ALA A 249 11.85 10.56 0.28
N GLY A 250 12.73 9.55 0.19
CA GLY A 250 13.41 9.23 -1.06
C GLY A 250 12.42 8.91 -2.18
N ALA A 251 11.37 8.14 -1.89
CA ALA A 251 10.29 7.87 -2.83
C ALA A 251 9.33 9.06 -3.03
N ARG A 252 9.01 9.86 -2.00
CA ARG A 252 8.16 11.07 -2.09
C ARG A 252 8.86 12.18 -2.85
N VAL A 253 10.14 12.45 -2.58
CA VAL A 253 10.92 13.44 -3.32
C VAL A 253 11.03 13.00 -4.79
N ARG A 254 11.24 11.71 -5.07
CA ARG A 254 11.17 11.19 -6.46
C ARG A 254 9.77 11.29 -7.08
N LEU A 255 8.71 11.02 -6.34
CA LEU A 255 7.31 11.14 -6.78
C LEU A 255 6.84 12.58 -6.90
N GLU A 256 7.39 13.51 -6.12
CA GLU A 256 7.09 14.93 -6.12
C GLU A 256 7.80 15.56 -7.29
N VAL A 257 9.11 15.29 -7.48
CA VAL A 257 9.84 15.62 -8.72
C VAL A 257 9.15 15.03 -9.94
N ARG A 258 8.64 13.78 -9.88
CA ARG A 258 7.92 13.16 -11.01
C ARG A 258 6.50 13.70 -11.18
N LYS A 259 5.81 14.15 -10.13
CA LYS A 259 4.54 14.90 -10.24
C LYS A 259 4.77 16.26 -10.86
N THR A 260 5.83 16.99 -10.48
CA THR A 260 6.22 18.23 -11.14
C THR A 260 6.63 17.95 -12.58
N PHE A 261 7.37 16.87 -12.86
CA PHE A 261 7.76 16.48 -14.21
C PHE A 261 6.56 16.09 -15.07
N THR A 262 5.63 15.28 -14.57
CA THR A 262 4.39 14.93 -15.28
C THR A 262 3.45 16.14 -15.43
N GLN A 263 3.45 17.09 -14.50
CA GLN A 263 2.74 18.36 -14.66
C GLN A 263 3.40 19.26 -15.71
N ILE A 264 4.73 19.36 -15.72
CA ILE A 264 5.51 20.10 -16.71
C ILE A 264 5.36 19.46 -18.10
N GLU A 265 5.41 18.13 -18.19
CA GLU A 265 5.23 17.36 -19.41
C GLU A 265 3.80 17.53 -19.95
N ARG A 266 2.78 17.42 -19.09
CA ARG A 266 1.39 17.70 -19.48
C ARG A 266 1.18 19.15 -19.89
N ALA A 267 1.79 20.11 -19.20
CA ALA A 267 1.73 21.52 -19.57
C ALA A 267 2.42 21.79 -20.90
N ARG A 268 3.59 21.18 -21.14
CA ARG A 268 4.34 21.28 -22.41
C ARG A 268 3.57 20.65 -23.55
N VAL A 269 3.01 19.45 -23.37
CA VAL A 269 2.17 18.78 -24.36
C VAL A 269 0.91 19.62 -24.66
N ALA A 270 0.26 20.19 -23.65
CA ALA A 270 -0.90 21.05 -23.84
C ALA A 270 -0.56 22.33 -24.62
N GLU A 271 0.59 22.96 -24.33
CA GLU A 271 1.05 24.14 -25.06
C GLU A 271 1.43 23.81 -26.51
N VAL A 272 2.18 22.73 -26.73
CA VAL A 272 2.55 22.25 -28.07
C VAL A 272 1.31 21.85 -28.86
N ALA A 273 0.35 21.14 -28.25
CA ALA A 273 -0.91 20.80 -28.90
C ALA A 273 -1.70 22.06 -29.28
N LYS A 274 -1.75 23.06 -28.40
CA LYS A 274 -2.40 24.33 -28.69
C LYS A 274 -1.71 25.07 -29.84
N GLN A 275 -0.38 25.09 -29.89
CA GLN A 275 0.36 25.74 -30.98
C GLN A 275 0.14 24.99 -32.30
N LEU A 276 0.38 23.68 -32.31
CA LEU A 276 0.44 22.87 -33.54
C LEU A 276 -0.91 22.36 -34.04
N LEU A 277 -1.94 22.31 -33.21
CA LEU A 277 -3.29 21.86 -33.62
C LEU A 277 -4.31 23.00 -33.69
N SER A 278 -3.93 24.24 -33.34
CA SER A 278 -4.83 25.39 -33.46
C SER A 278 -5.13 25.77 -34.92
N ARG A 279 -4.27 25.36 -35.85
CA ARG A 279 -4.40 25.62 -37.28
C ARG A 279 -4.11 24.35 -38.06
N HIS A 280 -4.61 24.31 -39.29
CA HIS A 280 -4.35 23.20 -40.19
C HIS A 280 -2.94 23.33 -40.77
N HIS A 281 -2.04 22.42 -40.39
CA HIS A 281 -0.67 22.38 -40.87
C HIS A 281 -0.44 21.16 -41.76
N VAL A 282 0.25 21.34 -42.88
CA VAL A 282 0.75 20.25 -43.73
C VAL A 282 2.28 20.28 -43.67
N PRO A 283 2.89 19.43 -42.82
CA PRO A 283 4.33 19.47 -42.58
C PRO A 283 5.13 19.13 -43.84
N LYS A 284 6.24 19.84 -44.08
CA LYS A 284 7.16 19.57 -45.19
C LYS A 284 8.54 19.25 -44.69
N ARG A 285 9.17 18.21 -45.24
CA ARG A 285 10.55 17.87 -44.90
C ARG A 285 11.51 18.80 -45.63
N ILE A 286 12.32 19.55 -44.89
CA ILE A 286 13.30 20.51 -45.43
C ILE A 286 14.69 19.89 -45.52
N ARG A 287 15.02 18.96 -44.61
CA ARG A 287 16.33 18.29 -44.55
C ARG A 287 16.17 16.78 -44.41
N THR A 288 17.19 16.04 -44.83
CA THR A 288 17.24 14.59 -44.66
C THR A 288 17.43 14.26 -43.17
N PRO A 289 16.51 13.53 -42.52
CA PRO A 289 16.64 13.16 -41.12
C PRO A 289 17.81 12.21 -40.95
N ALA A 290 18.71 12.57 -40.04
CA ALA A 290 19.89 11.78 -39.72
C ALA A 290 20.19 11.88 -38.21
N PRO A 291 20.79 10.85 -37.58
CA PRO A 291 21.10 10.85 -36.15
C PRO A 291 21.99 12.01 -35.69
N GLU A 292 22.80 12.56 -36.60
CA GLU A 292 23.63 13.75 -36.38
C GLU A 292 22.85 15.03 -36.02
N HIS A 293 21.55 15.06 -36.32
CA HIS A 293 20.63 16.13 -35.90
C HIS A 293 20.07 15.94 -34.47
N GLY A 294 20.59 14.97 -33.72
CA GLY A 294 20.13 14.68 -32.35
C GLY A 294 18.77 14.00 -32.27
N LEU A 295 18.33 13.37 -33.36
CA LEU A 295 17.00 12.75 -33.46
C LEU A 295 16.99 11.37 -32.83
N ASN A 296 15.95 11.09 -32.06
CA ASN A 296 15.67 9.75 -31.55
C ASN A 296 14.97 8.87 -32.61
N ALA A 297 14.79 7.58 -32.32
CA ALA A 297 14.20 6.61 -33.25
C ALA A 297 12.78 6.99 -33.71
N ILE A 298 11.97 7.55 -32.82
CA ILE A 298 10.59 7.97 -33.10
C ILE A 298 10.61 9.21 -34.00
N GLU A 299 11.47 10.18 -33.72
CA GLU A 299 11.62 11.40 -34.52
C GLU A 299 12.15 11.09 -35.93
N LEU A 300 13.09 10.15 -36.05
CA LEU A 300 13.57 9.66 -37.34
C LEU A 300 12.45 8.99 -38.14
N GLU A 301 11.65 8.13 -37.49
CA GLU A 301 10.50 7.48 -38.14
C GLU A 301 9.48 8.51 -38.63
N LEU A 302 9.07 9.43 -37.75
CA LEU A 302 8.08 10.46 -38.06
C LEU A 302 8.57 11.42 -39.15
N ALA A 303 9.83 11.87 -39.10
CA ALA A 303 10.42 12.72 -40.14
C ALA A 303 10.47 12.03 -41.50
N ASN A 304 10.70 10.72 -41.54
CA ASN A 304 10.69 9.95 -42.78
C ASN A 304 9.30 9.83 -43.41
N ARG A 305 8.25 9.94 -42.59
CA ARG A 305 6.84 9.92 -43.03
C ARG A 305 6.35 11.28 -43.53
N VAL A 306 7.09 12.37 -43.28
CA VAL A 306 6.72 13.70 -43.78
C VAL A 306 7.04 13.82 -45.26
N ASP A 307 6.00 13.89 -46.08
CA ASP A 307 6.08 13.99 -47.55
C ASP A 307 5.43 15.27 -48.11
N GLY A 308 4.91 16.16 -47.24
CA GLY A 308 4.23 17.38 -47.66
C GLY A 308 2.79 17.19 -48.14
N ARG A 309 2.19 16.00 -47.97
CA ARG A 309 0.83 15.70 -48.45
C ARG A 309 -0.19 15.53 -47.34
N TRP A 310 0.23 14.99 -46.20
CA TRP A 310 -0.64 14.70 -45.08
C TRP A 310 -0.64 15.83 -44.06
N ASP A 311 -1.81 16.15 -43.51
CA ASP A 311 -1.91 17.09 -42.41
C ASP A 311 -1.32 16.50 -41.12
N LEU A 312 -0.86 17.39 -40.24
CA LEU A 312 -0.17 17.02 -39.01
C LEU A 312 -1.01 16.10 -38.11
N LEU A 313 -2.33 16.33 -38.02
CA LEU A 313 -3.20 15.53 -37.17
C LEU A 313 -3.34 14.09 -37.69
N SER A 314 -3.43 13.92 -39.01
CA SER A 314 -3.44 12.60 -39.64
C SER A 314 -2.12 11.85 -39.45
N LEU A 315 -0.97 12.56 -39.51
CA LEU A 315 0.34 11.98 -39.24
C LEU A 315 0.49 11.56 -37.77
N VAL A 316 0.02 12.38 -36.83
CA VAL A 316 0.01 12.07 -35.39
C VAL A 316 -0.87 10.85 -35.08
N ARG A 317 -2.07 10.76 -35.66
CA ARG A 317 -3.02 9.65 -35.40
C ARG A 317 -2.59 8.32 -36.00
N SER A 318 -1.83 8.36 -37.10
CA SER A 318 -1.32 7.17 -37.76
C SER A 318 0.08 6.77 -37.27
N ALA A 319 0.63 7.48 -36.27
CA ALA A 319 1.90 7.13 -35.64
C ALA A 319 1.76 5.86 -34.78
N GLY A 320 2.81 5.04 -34.74
CA GLY A 320 2.86 3.86 -33.86
C GLY A 320 3.10 4.17 -32.38
N VAL A 321 2.99 5.44 -31.99
CA VAL A 321 3.31 5.97 -30.66
C VAL A 321 2.15 6.80 -30.12
N ARG A 322 2.22 7.22 -28.84
CA ARG A 322 1.14 8.00 -28.22
C ARG A 322 1.05 9.40 -28.86
N GLU A 323 -0.15 9.94 -29.00
CA GLU A 323 -0.36 11.27 -29.64
C GLU A 323 0.50 12.38 -29.00
N ALA A 324 0.64 12.37 -27.67
CA ALA A 324 1.49 13.31 -26.94
C ALA A 324 2.97 13.21 -27.33
N GLU A 325 3.49 11.99 -27.52
CA GLU A 325 4.88 11.75 -27.93
C GLU A 325 5.09 12.17 -29.39
N ALA A 326 4.13 11.87 -30.26
CA ALA A 326 4.16 12.30 -31.66
C ALA A 326 4.15 13.84 -31.78
N LEU A 327 3.32 14.53 -30.99
CA LEU A 327 3.26 16.00 -30.98
C LEU A 327 4.58 16.64 -30.51
N LEU A 328 5.18 16.10 -29.44
CA LEU A 328 6.49 16.58 -28.97
C LEU A 328 7.59 16.30 -30.01
N ALA A 329 7.56 15.15 -30.66
CA ALA A 329 8.51 14.81 -31.72
C ALA A 329 8.38 15.77 -32.92
N PHE A 330 7.16 16.09 -33.36
CA PHE A 330 6.95 17.07 -34.43
C PHE A 330 7.39 18.49 -34.05
N ALA A 331 7.18 18.91 -32.80
CA ALA A 331 7.70 20.19 -32.30
C ALA A 331 9.23 20.24 -32.35
N HIS A 332 9.89 19.18 -31.87
CA HIS A 332 11.36 19.10 -31.89
C HIS A 332 11.91 19.04 -33.33
N LEU A 333 11.27 18.28 -34.23
CA LEU A 333 11.64 18.23 -35.66
C LEU A 333 11.56 19.60 -36.35
N ALA A 334 10.65 20.47 -35.91
CA ALA A 334 10.55 21.84 -36.38
C ALA A 334 11.63 22.75 -35.76
N GLU A 335 11.89 22.62 -34.47
CA GLU A 335 12.95 23.36 -33.77
C GLU A 335 14.34 23.09 -34.36
N VAL A 336 14.65 21.83 -34.69
CA VAL A 336 15.93 21.43 -35.31
C VAL A 336 15.98 21.64 -36.83
N GLY A 337 14.89 22.16 -37.42
CA GLY A 337 14.82 22.56 -38.82
C GLY A 337 14.82 21.39 -39.82
N VAL A 338 14.38 20.20 -39.39
CA VAL A 338 14.23 19.02 -40.26
C VAL A 338 12.88 19.05 -40.97
N VAL A 339 11.84 19.55 -40.28
CA VAL A 339 10.48 19.69 -40.79
C VAL A 339 9.99 21.13 -40.67
N GLU A 340 9.33 21.65 -41.69
CA GLU A 340 8.56 22.90 -41.64
C GLU A 340 7.12 22.59 -41.28
N LEU A 341 6.60 23.21 -40.22
CA LEU A 341 5.17 23.17 -39.88
C LEU A 341 4.55 24.44 -40.49
N GLY A 342 4.14 24.33 -41.76
CA GLY A 342 3.84 25.46 -42.65
C GLY A 342 2.63 26.32 -42.30
#